data_AF-V2XDY4-F1
#
_entry.id   AF-V2XDY4-F1
#
_cell.length_a   1.000
_cell.length_b   1.000
_cell.length_c   1.000
_cell.angle_alpha   90.00
_cell.angle_beta   90.00
_cell.angle_gamma   90.00
#
_symmetry.space_group_name_H-M   'P 1'
#
loop_
_entity.id
_entity.type
_entity.pdbx_description
1 polymer ?
#
loop_
_entity_poly.entity_id
_entity_poly.type
_entity_poly.pdbx_seq_one_letter_code
_entity_poly.pdbx_strand_id
1 'polypeptide(L)'
;MSFLRPCLPLRLSARYSYVQASQVRFNSNSPIPEAPKKRGRPRKVQVTSPQEAELRPRGRPRKTPAPEATVESKAPKEVKKVKTFEEEVEEARKKYLRRVGRTKIEVEEVFPPVEQRIELPPSSQWQSLFYSAHQTHRVSISKLDTAIAVADAFVPAGSKGKVIVEAFPGPGQLTRALLKLPKERIDRIIVLEDYKNYYEYLHPLEGLDPRVKVLNLSGLSWETYDILHEQGLLVGIEAHSWDAGLHPKLQFISHLPINVHGEQLINQFIRFIPDRHWLFQYGRVPMNFLLSEYIWQRLTSKDLLIRCKLTAVADATVDCTVLLDDELQPYRDNFYPVPSLLANKLDAKVTGNRKAGVPFQAVSVIPTEKQIIGPGEMEAWDYCLRRLFVQRATPIEKAITLLGPGAGSLLEEIAGKVPLEKSPRELTMDQWCVILKVFNEWPFAPADLSIADLIEDSEGRQSNRMR
;
A
#
# COMPACT_ATOMS: atom_id res chain seq x y z
N MET A 1 6.18 8.53 -64.06
CA MET A 1 4.75 8.50 -63.75
C MET A 1 4.39 7.10 -63.24
N SER A 2 4.42 6.90 -61.93
CA SER A 2 3.98 5.64 -61.30
C SER A 2 3.53 5.96 -59.88
N PHE A 3 2.22 5.99 -59.65
CA PHE A 3 1.60 6.25 -58.35
C PHE A 3 1.70 5.01 -57.45
N LEU A 4 2.26 5.18 -56.25
CA LEU A 4 2.16 4.22 -55.15
C LEU A 4 0.86 4.47 -54.39
N ARG A 5 0.03 3.43 -54.25
CA ARG A 5 -1.12 3.39 -53.33
C ARG A 5 -0.67 2.82 -51.97
N PRO A 6 -1.17 3.33 -50.84
CA PRO A 6 -0.92 2.73 -49.53
C PRO A 6 -1.97 1.66 -49.18
N CYS A 7 -1.48 0.53 -48.65
CA CYS A 7 -2.28 -0.53 -48.03
C CYS A 7 -2.70 -0.15 -46.60
N LEU A 8 -3.99 -0.29 -46.31
CA LEU A 8 -4.58 -0.27 -44.96
C LEU A 8 -4.41 -1.65 -44.29
N PRO A 9 -4.22 -1.73 -42.95
CA PRO A 9 -4.20 -3.01 -42.25
C PRO A 9 -5.62 -3.49 -41.87
N LEU A 10 -5.85 -4.78 -42.15
CA LEU A 10 -7.03 -5.56 -41.77
C LEU A 10 -7.09 -5.78 -40.26
N ARG A 11 -8.24 -5.47 -39.66
CA ARG A 11 -8.64 -5.89 -38.31
C ARG A 11 -8.95 -7.39 -38.31
N LEU A 12 -8.21 -8.18 -37.54
CA LEU A 12 -8.55 -9.56 -37.21
C LEU A 12 -9.28 -9.58 -35.86
N SER A 13 -10.56 -9.94 -35.86
CA SER A 13 -11.30 -10.29 -34.65
C SER A 13 -11.14 -11.79 -34.41
N ALA A 14 -10.58 -12.17 -33.27
CA ALA A 14 -10.51 -13.56 -32.83
C ALA A 14 -11.67 -13.84 -31.88
N ARG A 15 -12.65 -14.62 -32.36
CA ARG A 15 -13.66 -15.27 -31.52
C ARG A 15 -13.03 -16.52 -30.92
N TYR A 16 -12.94 -16.60 -29.59
CA TYR A 16 -12.56 -17.83 -28.90
C TYR A 16 -13.80 -18.66 -28.57
N SER A 17 -13.85 -19.87 -29.13
CA SER A 17 -14.81 -20.92 -28.82
C SER A 17 -14.33 -21.76 -27.64
N TYR A 18 -15.16 -21.89 -26.62
CA TYR A 18 -14.98 -22.74 -25.45
C TYR A 18 -14.91 -24.23 -25.85
N VAL A 19 -13.87 -24.94 -25.38
CA VAL A 19 -13.81 -26.41 -25.41
C VAL A 19 -13.79 -26.92 -23.97
N GLN A 20 -14.77 -27.78 -23.66
CA GLN A 20 -14.92 -28.47 -22.38
C GLN A 20 -13.75 -29.43 -22.14
N ALA A 21 -13.16 -29.38 -20.95
CA ALA A 21 -12.24 -30.40 -20.46
C ALA A 21 -12.77 -31.05 -19.18
N SER A 22 -12.61 -32.36 -19.19
CA SER A 22 -13.19 -33.42 -18.37
C SER A 22 -12.74 -33.48 -16.90
N GLN A 23 -13.64 -34.01 -16.09
CA GLN A 23 -13.49 -34.36 -14.67
C GLN A 23 -12.36 -35.37 -14.41
N VAL A 24 -11.50 -35.08 -13.43
CA VAL A 24 -10.61 -36.07 -12.81
C VAL A 24 -11.00 -36.21 -11.34
N ARG A 25 -11.40 -37.43 -10.95
CA ARG A 25 -11.73 -37.83 -9.58
C ARG A 25 -10.44 -38.03 -8.79
N PHE A 26 -10.31 -37.35 -7.64
CA PHE A 26 -9.29 -37.68 -6.64
C PHE A 26 -9.88 -38.57 -5.56
N ASN A 27 -9.21 -39.70 -5.33
CA ASN A 27 -9.56 -40.72 -4.36
C ASN A 27 -8.90 -40.38 -3.02
N SER A 28 -9.69 -40.35 -1.95
CA SER A 28 -9.30 -40.09 -0.57
C SER A 28 -8.63 -41.32 0.06
N ASN A 29 -7.52 -41.14 0.77
CA ASN A 29 -7.21 -41.84 2.04
C ASN A 29 -5.84 -41.43 2.59
N SER A 30 -5.83 -40.69 3.69
CA SER A 30 -4.74 -40.73 4.69
C SER A 30 -5.25 -40.23 6.05
N PRO A 31 -4.80 -40.80 7.19
CA PRO A 31 -5.39 -40.57 8.50
C PRO A 31 -4.85 -39.32 9.20
N ILE A 32 -5.74 -38.65 9.94
CA ILE A 32 -5.47 -37.47 10.78
C ILE A 32 -4.86 -37.91 12.12
N PRO A 33 -3.77 -37.29 12.61
CA PRO A 33 -3.27 -37.54 13.96
C PRO A 33 -4.03 -36.73 15.02
N GLU A 34 -4.32 -37.41 16.14
CA GLU A 34 -5.08 -36.92 17.31
C GLU A 34 -4.43 -35.74 18.05
N ALA A 35 -5.27 -34.82 18.53
CA ALA A 35 -4.88 -33.69 19.36
C ALA A 35 -4.76 -34.06 20.86
N PRO A 36 -3.84 -33.45 21.63
CA PRO A 36 -3.65 -33.77 23.04
C PRO A 36 -4.68 -33.10 23.98
N LYS A 37 -5.08 -33.88 24.99
CA LYS A 37 -6.09 -33.60 26.02
C LYS A 37 -5.69 -32.45 26.96
N LYS A 38 -6.61 -31.51 27.21
CA LYS A 38 -6.48 -30.44 28.21
C LYS A 38 -6.63 -30.99 29.63
N ARG A 39 -5.65 -30.71 30.50
CA ARG A 39 -5.68 -31.00 31.95
C ARG A 39 -6.54 -29.98 32.68
N GLY A 40 -7.49 -30.47 33.46
CA GLY A 40 -8.33 -29.69 34.37
C GLY A 40 -7.59 -29.20 35.61
N ARG A 41 -8.12 -28.16 36.25
CA ARG A 41 -7.69 -27.67 37.57
C ARG A 41 -8.90 -27.63 38.52
N PRO A 42 -8.76 -28.04 39.79
CA PRO A 42 -9.91 -28.36 40.62
C PRO A 42 -10.53 -27.16 41.34
N ARG A 43 -11.83 -27.31 41.59
CA ARG A 43 -12.73 -26.48 42.38
C ARG A 43 -12.41 -26.64 43.87
N LYS A 44 -12.40 -25.55 44.66
CA LYS A 44 -12.51 -25.63 46.13
C LYS A 44 -13.65 -24.73 46.59
N VAL A 45 -14.50 -25.34 47.42
CA VAL A 45 -15.73 -24.85 48.02
C VAL A 45 -15.47 -24.44 49.46
N GLN A 46 -16.11 -23.36 49.93
CA GLN A 46 -16.61 -23.06 51.29
C GLN A 46 -17.38 -21.74 51.14
N VAL A 47 -18.72 -21.69 51.10
CA VAL A 47 -19.75 -21.88 52.16
C VAL A 47 -19.49 -21.07 53.42
N THR A 48 -20.10 -19.87 53.46
CA THR A 48 -20.87 -19.34 54.59
C THR A 48 -21.93 -18.37 54.03
N SER A 49 -23.17 -18.53 54.48
CA SER A 49 -24.37 -17.72 54.23
C SER A 49 -24.78 -17.01 55.54
N PRO A 50 -25.88 -16.26 55.61
CA PRO A 50 -26.44 -15.25 54.68
C PRO A 50 -26.81 -13.96 55.44
N GLN A 51 -26.75 -12.77 54.82
CA GLN A 51 -27.66 -11.68 55.21
C GLN A 51 -28.08 -10.84 54.00
N GLU A 52 -29.37 -10.56 53.98
CA GLU A 52 -30.16 -9.79 53.03
C GLU A 52 -29.56 -8.42 52.74
N ALA A 53 -29.59 -7.99 51.48
CA ALA A 53 -29.59 -6.57 51.14
C ALA A 53 -30.26 -6.33 49.79
N GLU A 54 -31.33 -5.56 49.87
CA GLU A 54 -32.22 -5.11 48.80
C GLU A 54 -31.51 -4.33 47.69
N LEU A 55 -32.06 -4.49 46.49
CA LEU A 55 -31.79 -3.69 45.30
C LEU A 55 -32.18 -2.21 45.54
N ARG A 56 -31.23 -1.28 45.33
CA ARG A 56 -31.54 0.14 45.11
C ARG A 56 -30.89 0.66 43.83
N PRO A 57 -31.64 1.38 42.97
CA PRO A 57 -31.10 1.98 41.76
C PRO A 57 -30.34 3.28 42.09
N ARG A 58 -29.16 3.44 41.48
CA ARG A 58 -28.35 4.67 41.58
C ARG A 58 -28.96 5.78 40.71
N GLY A 59 -29.90 6.52 41.30
CA GLY A 59 -30.33 7.84 40.81
C GLY A 59 -29.32 8.93 41.20
N ARG A 60 -28.90 9.74 40.23
CA ARG A 60 -28.00 10.89 40.42
C ARG A 60 -28.80 12.05 41.05
N PRO A 61 -28.37 12.65 42.18
CA PRO A 61 -29.15 13.68 42.85
C PRO A 61 -29.13 15.02 42.09
N ARG A 62 -30.32 15.60 41.94
CA ARG A 62 -30.59 16.94 41.40
C ARG A 62 -30.27 17.96 42.50
N LYS A 63 -29.31 18.86 42.27
CA LYS A 63 -28.99 19.97 43.18
C LYS A 63 -30.13 21.00 43.19
N THR A 64 -30.72 21.23 44.35
CA THR A 64 -31.52 22.42 44.68
C THR A 64 -30.60 23.58 45.10
N PRO A 65 -31.01 24.85 44.87
CA PRO A 65 -30.23 26.03 45.25
C PRO A 65 -30.45 26.39 46.72
N ALA A 66 -29.39 26.85 47.38
CA ALA A 66 -29.41 27.44 48.72
C ALA A 66 -29.38 28.99 48.62
N PRO A 67 -29.87 29.70 49.66
CA PRO A 67 -30.36 31.07 49.53
C PRO A 67 -29.28 32.15 49.65
N GLU A 68 -29.72 33.34 49.22
CA GLU A 68 -29.01 34.61 49.11
C GLU A 68 -28.23 35.02 50.37
N ALA A 69 -26.96 35.34 50.18
CA ALA A 69 -26.15 36.11 51.12
C ALA A 69 -25.70 37.41 50.44
N THR A 70 -25.94 38.50 51.15
CA THR A 70 -25.74 39.91 50.82
C THR A 70 -24.28 40.22 50.44
N VAL A 71 -24.12 40.94 49.32
CA VAL A 71 -22.84 41.34 48.73
C VAL A 71 -22.46 42.75 49.19
N GLU A 72 -21.35 42.87 49.93
CA GLU A 72 -20.60 44.12 50.04
C GLU A 72 -19.70 44.30 48.81
N SER A 73 -19.84 45.44 48.14
CA SER A 73 -19.19 45.79 46.88
C SER A 73 -17.69 46.09 47.05
N LYS A 74 -16.83 45.23 46.49
CA LYS A 74 -15.45 45.59 46.12
C LYS A 74 -15.34 45.71 44.61
N ALA A 75 -14.77 46.81 44.15
CA ALA A 75 -14.60 47.15 42.73
C ALA A 75 -13.86 46.03 41.96
N PRO A 76 -14.31 45.70 40.73
CA PRO A 76 -13.73 44.61 39.96
C PRO A 76 -12.35 44.98 39.42
N LYS A 77 -11.35 44.14 39.73
CA LYS A 77 -10.07 44.14 39.02
C LYS A 77 -10.30 43.62 37.60
N GLU A 78 -9.80 44.35 36.61
CA GLU A 78 -9.81 43.97 35.19
C GLU A 78 -9.29 42.53 35.00
N VAL A 79 -10.20 41.63 34.65
CA VAL A 79 -9.86 40.25 34.30
C VAL A 79 -9.23 40.28 32.91
N LYS A 80 -7.92 40.05 32.82
CA LYS A 80 -7.24 39.83 31.54
C LYS A 80 -7.91 38.66 30.83
N LYS A 81 -8.49 38.93 29.66
CA LYS A 81 -9.08 37.91 28.77
C LYS A 81 -8.07 36.80 28.56
N VAL A 82 -8.36 35.62 29.10
CA VAL A 82 -7.61 34.39 28.83
C VAL A 82 -7.90 34.02 27.38
N LYS A 83 -6.86 34.00 26.55
CA LYS A 83 -7.00 33.55 25.16
C LYS A 83 -7.48 32.11 25.14
N THR A 84 -8.40 31.81 24.26
CA THR A 84 -8.83 30.43 24.02
C THR A 84 -7.71 29.64 23.35
N PHE A 85 -7.68 28.32 23.56
CA PHE A 85 -6.69 27.44 22.93
C PHE A 85 -6.69 27.58 21.39
N GLU A 86 -7.85 27.80 20.79
CA GLU A 86 -8.00 28.04 19.35
C GLU A 86 -7.32 29.36 18.91
N GLU A 87 -7.41 30.42 19.71
CA GLU A 87 -6.72 31.68 19.44
C GLU A 87 -5.19 31.55 19.56
N GLU A 88 -4.70 30.73 20.48
CA GLU A 88 -3.25 30.46 20.62
C GLU A 88 -2.69 29.66 19.42
N VAL A 89 -3.44 28.66 18.94
CA VAL A 89 -3.08 27.87 17.75
C VAL A 89 -3.09 28.72 16.49
N GLU A 90 -4.11 29.57 16.32
CA GLU A 90 -4.23 30.48 15.17
C GLU A 90 -3.11 31.54 15.17
N GLU A 91 -2.72 32.06 16.34
CA GLU A 91 -1.62 32.99 16.48
C GLU A 91 -0.25 32.33 16.20
N ALA A 92 -0.05 31.08 16.66
CA ALA A 92 1.15 30.30 16.35
C ALA A 92 1.26 30.02 14.84
N ARG A 93 0.15 29.67 14.18
CA ARG A 93 0.09 29.46 12.72
C ARG A 93 0.41 30.74 11.95
N LYS A 94 -0.14 31.89 12.35
CA LYS A 94 0.17 33.20 11.75
C LYS A 94 1.62 33.60 11.96
N LYS A 95 2.20 33.33 13.14
CA LYS A 95 3.62 33.59 13.43
C LYS A 95 4.56 32.70 12.60
N TYR A 96 4.17 31.44 12.39
CA TYR A 96 4.88 30.52 11.50
C TYR A 96 4.82 30.99 10.04
N LEU A 97 3.63 31.32 9.53
CA LEU A 97 3.45 31.85 8.17
C LEU A 97 4.22 33.17 7.95
N ARG A 98 4.31 34.04 8.97
CA ARG A 98 5.15 35.26 8.92
C ARG A 98 6.65 34.98 8.93
N ARG A 99 7.11 33.85 9.51
CA ARG A 99 8.50 33.39 9.41
C ARG A 99 8.80 32.78 8.04
N VAL A 100 7.85 32.05 7.47
CA VAL A 100 8.03 31.37 6.16
C VAL A 100 7.82 32.34 5.00
N GLY A 101 6.99 33.38 5.16
CA GLY A 101 6.71 34.39 4.14
C GLY A 101 7.76 35.50 4.00
N ARG A 102 8.85 35.46 4.78
CA ARG A 102 9.95 36.43 4.64
C ARG A 102 10.99 35.87 3.67
N THR A 103 10.89 36.39 2.45
CA THR A 103 11.88 36.33 1.37
C THR A 103 11.96 34.95 0.70
N LYS A 104 11.16 34.79 -0.37
CA LYS A 104 11.50 33.88 -1.48
C LYS A 104 12.76 34.44 -2.15
N ILE A 105 13.90 34.31 -1.48
CA ILE A 105 15.18 34.37 -2.17
C ILE A 105 15.14 33.10 -3.01
N GLU A 106 14.99 33.24 -4.33
CA GLU A 106 15.36 32.18 -5.26
C GLU A 106 16.87 32.00 -5.08
N VAL A 107 17.25 31.25 -4.04
CA VAL A 107 18.60 30.74 -3.92
C VAL A 107 18.67 29.75 -5.06
N GLU A 108 19.33 30.17 -6.14
CA GLU A 108 19.70 29.27 -7.21
C GLU A 108 20.38 28.08 -6.54
N GLU A 109 19.75 26.89 -6.65
CA GLU A 109 20.28 25.68 -6.02
C GLU A 109 21.58 25.33 -6.73
N VAL A 110 22.70 25.78 -6.19
CA VAL A 110 24.02 25.49 -6.72
C VAL A 110 24.37 24.05 -6.35
N PHE A 111 24.10 23.13 -7.28
CA PHE A 111 24.61 21.77 -7.19
C PHE A 111 26.13 21.76 -7.41
N PRO A 112 26.86 20.82 -6.77
CA PRO A 112 28.24 20.58 -7.12
C PRO A 112 28.40 20.24 -8.61
N PRO A 113 29.61 20.42 -9.19
CA PRO A 113 29.94 19.93 -10.52
C PRO A 113 29.52 18.46 -10.73
N VAL A 114 29.16 18.09 -11.96
CA VAL A 114 28.64 16.75 -12.31
C VAL A 114 29.57 15.64 -11.84
N GLU A 115 30.88 15.86 -11.95
CA GLU A 115 31.93 14.92 -11.56
C GLU A 115 31.92 14.61 -10.06
N GLN A 116 31.48 15.57 -9.24
CA GLN A 116 31.39 15.43 -7.78
C GLN A 116 30.08 14.76 -7.33
N ARG A 117 29.13 14.55 -8.25
CA ARG A 117 27.82 13.94 -7.97
C ARG A 117 27.75 12.45 -8.29
N ILE A 118 28.82 11.92 -8.87
CA ILE A 118 28.99 10.51 -9.17
C ILE A 118 28.94 9.67 -7.88
N GLU A 119 29.75 10.05 -6.90
CA GLU A 119 29.73 9.43 -5.59
C GLU A 119 28.72 10.13 -4.69
N LEU A 120 28.09 9.36 -3.79
CA LEU A 120 27.23 9.95 -2.80
C LEU A 120 28.08 10.62 -1.72
N PRO A 121 27.71 11.84 -1.29
CA PRO A 121 28.38 12.49 -0.18
C PRO A 121 28.15 11.68 1.11
N PRO A 122 28.98 11.87 2.15
CA PRO A 122 28.75 11.26 3.45
C PRO A 122 27.32 11.52 3.95
N SER A 123 26.72 10.52 4.61
CA SER A 123 25.32 10.58 5.08
C SER A 123 25.04 11.77 6.01
N SER A 124 26.07 12.31 6.69
CA SER A 124 25.99 13.53 7.50
C SER A 124 25.64 14.78 6.69
N GLN A 125 25.92 14.80 5.39
CA GLN A 125 25.62 15.92 4.48
C GLN A 125 24.27 15.78 3.77
N TRP A 126 23.62 14.62 3.88
CA TRP A 126 22.34 14.38 3.19
C TRP A 126 21.24 15.31 3.70
N GLN A 127 21.30 15.74 4.96
CA GLN A 127 20.34 16.70 5.48
C GLN A 127 20.40 18.07 4.80
N SER A 128 21.56 18.55 4.36
CA SER A 128 21.63 19.83 3.63
C SER A 128 21.28 19.68 2.15
N LEU A 129 21.54 18.52 1.56
CA LEU A 129 21.42 18.31 0.11
C LEU A 129 20.06 17.75 -0.31
N PHE A 130 19.53 16.81 0.47
CA PHE A 130 18.37 16.02 0.10
C PHE A 130 17.15 16.29 0.96
N TYR A 131 17.31 16.98 2.09
CA TYR A 131 16.17 17.25 2.96
C TYR A 131 15.22 18.23 2.29
N SER A 132 13.97 17.79 2.15
CA SER A 132 12.84 18.67 1.91
C SER A 132 11.73 18.32 2.87
N ALA A 133 11.12 19.35 3.47
CA ALA A 133 9.95 19.17 4.33
C ALA A 133 8.82 18.40 3.61
N HIS A 134 8.75 18.52 2.29
CA HIS A 134 7.77 17.83 1.44
C HIS A 134 8.14 16.37 1.13
N GLN A 135 9.41 15.98 1.29
CA GLN A 135 9.92 14.64 0.95
C GLN A 135 10.30 13.80 2.18
N THR A 136 9.81 14.17 3.37
CA THR A 136 10.04 13.41 4.62
C THR A 136 9.50 11.98 4.61
N HIS A 137 8.66 11.67 3.62
CA HIS A 137 8.07 10.36 3.38
C HIS A 137 8.88 9.49 2.40
N ARG A 138 9.95 10.02 1.80
CA ARG A 138 10.89 9.28 0.95
C ARG A 138 11.99 8.74 1.82
N VAL A 139 11.93 7.44 2.10
CA VAL A 139 12.97 6.73 2.86
C VAL A 139 13.96 6.12 1.87
N SER A 140 15.24 6.30 2.14
CA SER A 140 16.34 5.83 1.28
C SER A 140 17.36 5.08 2.11
N ILE A 141 17.94 4.02 1.55
CA ILE A 141 19.09 3.34 2.14
C ILE A 141 20.27 4.34 2.17
N SER A 142 20.86 4.56 3.33
CA SER A 142 22.00 5.46 3.53
C SER A 142 23.32 4.74 3.70
N LYS A 143 23.29 3.48 4.15
CA LYS A 143 24.48 2.65 4.38
C LYS A 143 24.78 1.76 3.16
N LEU A 144 26.04 1.77 2.73
CA LEU A 144 26.47 1.00 1.55
C LEU A 144 26.33 -0.51 1.74
N ASP A 145 26.75 -1.05 2.89
CA ASP A 145 26.67 -2.51 3.14
C ASP A 145 25.23 -3.02 3.07
N THR A 146 24.29 -2.23 3.60
CA THR A 146 22.86 -2.52 3.55
C THR A 146 22.35 -2.52 2.12
N ALA A 147 22.77 -1.54 1.31
CA ALA A 147 22.40 -1.49 -0.11
C ALA A 147 22.98 -2.68 -0.89
N ILE A 148 24.19 -3.14 -0.56
CA ILE A 148 24.80 -4.34 -1.15
C ILE A 148 23.97 -5.58 -0.79
N ALA A 149 23.63 -5.75 0.48
CA ALA A 149 22.80 -6.87 0.93
C ALA A 149 21.43 -6.88 0.23
N VAL A 150 20.78 -5.72 0.12
CA VAL A 150 19.50 -5.59 -0.61
C VAL A 150 19.66 -5.89 -2.10
N ALA A 151 20.72 -5.40 -2.75
CA ALA A 151 21.00 -5.66 -4.15
C ALA A 151 21.21 -7.16 -4.42
N ASP A 152 22.01 -7.85 -3.59
CA ASP A 152 22.20 -9.30 -3.69
C ASP A 152 20.92 -10.08 -3.36
N ALA A 153 20.09 -9.62 -2.41
CA ALA A 153 18.81 -10.27 -2.13
C ALA A 153 17.81 -10.13 -3.28
N PHE A 154 17.75 -8.95 -3.93
CA PHE A 154 16.87 -8.70 -5.07
C PHE A 154 17.36 -9.34 -6.37
N VAL A 155 18.68 -9.42 -6.57
CA VAL A 155 19.32 -10.00 -7.76
C VAL A 155 20.38 -11.02 -7.33
N PRO A 156 19.95 -12.19 -6.82
CA PRO A 156 20.84 -13.18 -6.22
C PRO A 156 21.82 -13.77 -7.21
N ALA A 157 22.87 -14.39 -6.66
CA ALA A 157 23.85 -15.14 -7.44
C ALA A 157 23.16 -16.18 -8.33
N GLY A 158 23.58 -16.24 -9.60
CA GLY A 158 22.94 -17.08 -10.63
C GLY A 158 21.91 -16.37 -11.49
N SER A 159 21.42 -15.18 -11.08
CA SER A 159 20.66 -14.30 -11.97
C SER A 159 21.47 -13.94 -13.21
N LYS A 160 20.80 -13.85 -14.38
CA LYS A 160 21.46 -13.53 -15.64
C LYS A 160 20.63 -12.57 -16.48
N GLY A 161 21.28 -11.56 -17.03
CA GLY A 161 20.72 -10.64 -18.02
C GLY A 161 19.44 -9.93 -17.59
N LYS A 162 19.38 -9.48 -16.33
CA LYS A 162 18.21 -8.77 -15.81
C LYS A 162 18.09 -7.39 -16.44
N VAL A 163 16.87 -7.02 -16.82
CA VAL A 163 16.47 -5.65 -17.13
C VAL A 163 15.62 -5.17 -15.97
N ILE A 164 16.15 -4.21 -15.22
CA ILE A 164 15.53 -3.72 -13.99
C ILE A 164 14.88 -2.38 -14.27
N VAL A 165 13.61 -2.23 -13.88
CA VAL A 165 12.96 -0.93 -13.74
C VAL A 165 12.96 -0.57 -12.25
N GLU A 166 13.77 0.42 -11.85
CA GLU A 166 13.94 0.87 -10.47
C GLU A 166 13.18 2.19 -10.26
N ALA A 167 12.14 2.18 -9.42
CA ALA A 167 11.34 3.36 -9.11
C ALA A 167 11.62 3.92 -7.70
N PHE A 168 11.72 5.25 -7.62
CA PHE A 168 11.95 5.98 -6.37
C PHE A 168 13.23 5.59 -5.62
N PRO A 169 14.39 5.44 -6.31
CA PRO A 169 15.65 5.01 -5.68
C PRO A 169 16.16 5.96 -4.58
N GLY A 170 15.65 7.19 -4.52
CA GLY A 170 16.19 8.21 -3.62
C GLY A 170 17.55 8.69 -4.13
N PRO A 171 18.54 8.95 -3.27
CA PRO A 171 19.90 9.30 -3.71
C PRO A 171 20.59 8.23 -4.59
N GLY A 172 20.05 7.01 -4.66
CA GLY A 172 20.60 5.94 -5.51
C GLY A 172 21.71 5.13 -4.87
N GLN A 173 21.65 4.93 -3.55
CA GLN A 173 22.57 4.01 -2.86
C GLN A 173 22.33 2.57 -3.33
N LEU A 174 21.06 2.17 -3.51
CA LEU A 174 20.69 0.86 -4.05
C LEU A 174 21.07 0.75 -5.54
N THR A 175 20.75 1.74 -6.37
CA THR A 175 21.18 1.81 -7.78
C THR A 175 22.69 1.59 -7.93
N ARG A 176 23.51 2.25 -7.11
CA ARG A 176 24.97 2.07 -7.10
C ARG A 176 25.40 0.68 -6.65
N ALA A 177 24.68 0.06 -5.71
CA ALA A 177 24.94 -1.32 -5.30
C ALA A 177 24.57 -2.32 -6.41
N LEU A 178 23.43 -2.12 -7.09
CA LEU A 178 23.03 -2.92 -8.26
C LEU A 178 24.08 -2.83 -9.38
N LEU A 179 24.62 -1.64 -9.65
CA LEU A 179 25.68 -1.47 -10.65
C LEU A 179 26.97 -2.23 -10.35
N LYS A 180 27.28 -2.43 -9.07
CA LYS A 180 28.46 -3.18 -8.62
C LYS A 180 28.29 -4.69 -8.72
N LEU A 181 27.07 -5.19 -8.92
CA LEU A 181 26.85 -6.61 -9.18
C LEU A 181 27.54 -7.04 -10.49
N PRO A 182 27.93 -8.32 -10.62
CA PRO A 182 28.58 -8.82 -11.84
C PRO A 182 27.78 -8.47 -13.09
N LYS A 183 28.46 -8.05 -14.17
CA LYS A 183 27.83 -7.55 -15.39
C LYS A 183 26.90 -8.57 -16.03
N GLU A 184 27.17 -9.85 -15.83
CA GLU A 184 26.35 -10.95 -16.35
C GLU A 184 24.98 -11.04 -15.67
N ARG A 185 24.83 -10.49 -14.45
CA ARG A 185 23.56 -10.53 -13.71
C ARG A 185 22.57 -9.49 -14.25
N ILE A 186 23.04 -8.33 -14.68
CA ILE A 186 22.21 -7.17 -15.05
C ILE A 186 22.67 -6.62 -16.40
N ASP A 187 21.78 -6.69 -17.37
CA ASP A 187 21.97 -6.12 -18.71
C ASP A 187 21.65 -4.62 -18.72
N ARG A 188 20.62 -4.20 -17.98
CA ARG A 188 20.14 -2.80 -17.98
C ARG A 188 19.43 -2.43 -16.68
N ILE A 189 19.58 -1.19 -16.25
CA ILE A 189 18.84 -0.56 -15.15
C ILE A 189 18.18 0.72 -15.68
N ILE A 190 16.86 0.80 -15.59
CA ILE A 190 16.04 1.95 -15.96
C ILE A 190 15.54 2.58 -14.66
N VAL A 191 16.06 3.75 -14.32
CA VAL A 191 15.82 4.44 -13.06
C VAL A 191 14.77 5.53 -13.25
N LEU A 192 13.73 5.52 -12.41
CA LEU A 192 12.63 6.48 -12.42
C LEU A 192 12.68 7.32 -11.14
N GLU A 193 13.12 8.58 -11.26
CA GLU A 193 13.20 9.51 -10.13
C GLU A 193 12.72 10.91 -10.53
N ASP A 194 11.62 11.35 -9.92
CA ASP A 194 10.97 12.63 -10.17
C ASP A 194 11.40 13.75 -9.20
N TYR A 195 12.08 13.42 -8.11
CA TYR A 195 12.59 14.43 -7.19
C TYR A 195 13.94 14.97 -7.68
N LYS A 196 13.94 16.22 -8.10
CA LYS A 196 15.10 16.94 -8.66
C LYS A 196 16.41 16.66 -7.90
N ASN A 197 16.45 16.84 -6.58
CA ASN A 197 17.72 16.70 -5.83
C ASN A 197 18.25 15.27 -5.83
N TYR A 198 17.40 14.26 -5.94
CA TYR A 198 17.83 12.87 -6.14
C TYR A 198 18.26 12.63 -7.58
N TYR A 199 17.46 13.09 -8.55
CA TYR A 199 17.75 12.99 -9.97
C TYR A 199 19.13 13.56 -10.33
N GLU A 200 19.50 14.72 -9.79
CA GLU A 200 20.80 15.35 -10.02
C GLU A 200 22.01 14.52 -9.56
N TYR A 201 21.82 13.56 -8.65
CA TYR A 201 22.85 12.61 -8.21
C TYR A 201 22.74 11.24 -8.92
N LEU A 202 21.66 10.98 -9.62
CA LEU A 202 21.46 9.73 -10.37
C LEU A 202 21.87 9.90 -11.83
N HIS A 203 21.46 10.99 -12.49
CA HIS A 203 21.71 11.20 -13.92
C HIS A 203 23.18 11.09 -14.34
N PRO A 204 24.17 11.57 -13.55
CA PRO A 204 25.59 11.38 -13.88
C PRO A 204 26.02 9.91 -14.03
N LEU A 205 25.28 8.96 -13.44
CA LEU A 205 25.58 7.53 -13.54
C LEU A 205 25.45 6.98 -14.97
N GLU A 206 24.63 7.60 -15.83
CA GLU A 206 24.53 7.23 -17.26
C GLU A 206 25.88 7.38 -17.99
N GLY A 207 26.67 8.39 -17.60
CA GLY A 207 27.99 8.63 -18.19
C GLY A 207 29.06 7.62 -17.75
N LEU A 208 28.80 6.86 -16.69
CA LEU A 208 29.76 5.93 -16.10
C LEU A 208 29.52 4.48 -16.50
N ASP A 209 28.27 4.08 -16.62
CA ASP A 209 27.90 2.72 -16.97
C ASP A 209 26.80 2.74 -18.03
N PRO A 210 27.06 2.20 -19.24
CA PRO A 210 26.09 2.22 -20.33
C PRO A 210 24.85 1.36 -20.05
N ARG A 211 24.86 0.55 -18.99
CA ARG A 211 23.69 -0.23 -18.54
C ARG A 211 22.61 0.64 -17.91
N VAL A 212 22.93 1.87 -17.49
CA VAL A 212 22.00 2.72 -16.74
C VAL A 212 21.33 3.73 -17.65
N LYS A 213 20.01 3.85 -17.51
CA LYS A 213 19.24 4.98 -18.02
C LYS A 213 18.46 5.60 -16.88
N VAL A 214 18.57 6.90 -16.68
CA VAL A 214 17.88 7.66 -15.63
C VAL A 214 16.87 8.59 -16.27
N LEU A 215 15.62 8.49 -15.84
CA LEU A 215 14.52 9.31 -16.34
C LEU A 215 13.95 10.14 -15.20
N ASN A 216 13.72 11.42 -15.48
CA ASN A 216 13.01 12.33 -14.59
C ASN A 216 11.49 12.09 -14.69
N LEU A 217 11.06 10.88 -14.31
CA LEU A 217 9.68 10.40 -14.37
C LEU A 217 9.31 9.74 -13.05
N SER A 218 8.02 9.81 -12.71
CA SER A 218 7.49 9.19 -11.50
C SER A 218 7.13 7.74 -11.76
N GLY A 219 7.55 6.81 -10.90
CA GLY A 219 7.11 5.42 -10.97
C GLY A 219 5.61 5.21 -10.67
N LEU A 220 4.91 6.24 -10.16
CA LEU A 220 3.48 6.20 -9.86
C LEU A 220 2.59 6.59 -11.04
N SER A 221 3.12 7.36 -11.99
CA SER A 221 2.37 7.81 -13.17
C SER A 221 2.20 6.66 -14.15
N TRP A 222 1.00 6.57 -14.72
CA TRP A 222 0.63 5.51 -15.66
C TRP A 222 1.38 5.71 -16.99
N GLU A 223 1.45 6.96 -17.41
CA GLU A 223 2.09 7.43 -18.63
C GLU A 223 3.58 7.10 -18.65
N THR A 224 4.23 6.98 -17.48
CA THR A 224 5.65 6.58 -17.40
C THR A 224 5.92 5.27 -18.12
N TYR A 225 5.04 4.27 -17.99
CA TYR A 225 5.27 2.94 -18.58
C TYR A 225 5.04 2.93 -20.09
N ASP A 226 4.16 3.80 -20.60
CA ASP A 226 3.99 4.02 -22.04
C ASP A 226 5.24 4.71 -22.60
N ILE A 227 5.75 5.74 -21.92
CA ILE A 227 7.00 6.43 -22.29
C ILE A 227 8.19 5.45 -22.34
N LEU A 228 8.29 4.50 -21.40
CA LEU A 228 9.34 3.47 -21.42
C LEU A 228 9.29 2.62 -22.69
N HIS A 229 8.08 2.26 -23.13
CA HIS A 229 7.88 1.50 -24.35
C HIS A 229 8.18 2.35 -25.60
N GLU A 230 7.65 3.58 -25.66
CA GLU A 230 7.85 4.51 -26.78
C GLU A 230 9.31 4.92 -26.99
N GLN A 231 10.08 5.10 -25.91
CA GLN A 231 11.52 5.37 -25.98
C GLN A 231 12.36 4.12 -26.30
N GLY A 232 11.72 2.96 -26.48
CA GLY A 232 12.39 1.71 -26.79
C GLY A 232 13.25 1.16 -25.65
N LEU A 233 13.03 1.62 -24.41
CA LEU A 233 13.82 1.19 -23.25
C LEU A 233 13.51 -0.25 -22.83
N LEU A 234 12.39 -0.80 -23.30
CA LEU A 234 12.00 -2.19 -23.13
C LEU A 234 12.20 -3.04 -24.40
N VAL A 235 12.87 -2.50 -25.43
CA VAL A 235 13.20 -3.25 -26.66
C VAL A 235 14.09 -4.45 -26.31
N GLY A 236 13.74 -5.60 -26.90
CA GLY A 236 14.43 -6.88 -26.68
C GLY A 236 13.90 -7.68 -25.49
N ILE A 237 12.90 -7.18 -24.77
CA ILE A 237 12.16 -7.95 -23.76
C ILE A 237 11.04 -8.70 -24.47
N GLU A 238 11.17 -10.02 -24.54
CA GLU A 238 10.16 -10.89 -25.12
C GLU A 238 9.00 -11.05 -24.14
N ALA A 239 7.77 -10.93 -24.64
CA ALA A 239 6.60 -11.28 -23.86
C ALA A 239 6.51 -12.81 -23.73
N HIS A 240 6.34 -13.28 -22.50
CA HIS A 240 6.16 -14.68 -22.18
C HIS A 240 4.68 -14.98 -21.88
N SER A 241 4.23 -16.17 -22.23
CA SER A 241 2.92 -16.66 -21.77
C SER A 241 2.91 -16.70 -20.25
N TRP A 242 1.74 -16.44 -19.65
CA TRP A 242 1.60 -16.39 -18.19
C TRP A 242 2.10 -17.67 -17.48
N ASP A 243 1.86 -18.83 -18.11
CA ASP A 243 2.21 -20.14 -17.57
C ASP A 243 3.67 -20.56 -17.88
N ALA A 244 4.47 -19.68 -18.51
CA ALA A 244 5.89 -19.95 -18.79
C ALA A 244 6.79 -19.83 -17.54
N GLY A 245 6.20 -19.59 -16.37
CA GLY A 245 6.91 -19.26 -15.14
C GLY A 245 7.19 -17.76 -15.00
N LEU A 246 8.13 -17.43 -14.11
CA LEU A 246 8.52 -16.04 -13.88
C LEU A 246 9.28 -15.48 -15.07
N HIS A 247 9.07 -14.19 -15.35
CA HIS A 247 9.78 -13.51 -16.42
C HIS A 247 11.30 -13.60 -16.17
N PRO A 248 12.09 -14.17 -17.10
CA PRO A 248 13.50 -14.46 -16.83
C PRO A 248 14.35 -13.20 -16.74
N LYS A 249 14.06 -12.17 -17.56
CA LYS A 249 14.86 -10.93 -17.67
C LYS A 249 14.27 -9.70 -16.97
N LEU A 250 13.01 -9.35 -17.22
CA LEU A 250 12.37 -8.15 -16.68
C LEU A 250 12.06 -8.30 -15.19
N GLN A 251 12.38 -7.28 -14.40
CA GLN A 251 12.13 -7.20 -12.96
C GLN A 251 11.84 -5.74 -12.57
N PHE A 252 10.94 -5.55 -11.61
CA PHE A 252 10.66 -4.24 -11.03
C PHE A 252 11.23 -4.14 -9.62
N ILE A 253 11.86 -3.01 -9.30
CA ILE A 253 12.40 -2.72 -7.96
C ILE A 253 11.88 -1.36 -7.52
N SER A 254 11.47 -1.20 -6.26
CA SER A 254 11.12 0.13 -5.75
C SER A 254 11.32 0.31 -4.26
N HIS A 255 11.73 1.52 -3.87
CA HIS A 255 11.56 1.98 -2.48
C HIS A 255 10.17 2.61 -2.34
N LEU A 256 9.28 1.98 -1.57
CA LEU A 256 7.94 2.49 -1.39
C LEU A 256 7.95 3.69 -0.44
N PRO A 257 7.43 4.85 -0.87
CA PRO A 257 7.26 5.98 0.04
C PRO A 257 6.29 5.64 1.18
N ILE A 258 6.57 6.10 2.39
CA ILE A 258 5.80 5.76 3.61
C ILE A 258 4.50 6.56 3.78
N ASN A 259 3.94 7.05 2.67
CA ASN A 259 2.68 7.78 2.64
C ASN A 259 1.61 6.98 1.88
N VAL A 260 0.49 7.65 1.58
CA VAL A 260 -0.60 7.04 0.82
C VAL A 260 -0.15 6.64 -0.60
N HIS A 261 0.81 7.36 -1.19
CA HIS A 261 1.27 7.08 -2.55
C HIS A 261 2.04 5.77 -2.67
N GLY A 262 2.86 5.39 -1.68
CA GLY A 262 3.49 4.06 -1.69
C GLY A 262 2.49 2.92 -1.56
N GLU A 263 1.45 3.09 -0.74
CA GLU A 263 0.35 2.13 -0.65
C GLU A 263 -0.48 2.07 -1.94
N GLN A 264 -0.70 3.22 -2.59
CA GLN A 264 -1.36 3.28 -3.90
C GLN A 264 -0.55 2.57 -4.97
N LEU A 265 0.77 2.76 -5.01
CA LEU A 265 1.64 2.15 -6.02
C LEU A 265 1.56 0.62 -5.97
N ILE A 266 1.79 0.02 -4.80
CA ILE A 266 1.73 -1.44 -4.68
C ILE A 266 0.32 -1.98 -4.98
N ASN A 267 -0.72 -1.27 -4.54
CA ASN A 267 -2.10 -1.63 -4.85
C ASN A 267 -2.40 -1.54 -6.36
N GLN A 268 -1.87 -0.56 -7.08
CA GLN A 268 -2.00 -0.44 -8.54
C GLN A 268 -1.34 -1.62 -9.25
N PHE A 269 -0.07 -1.91 -8.92
CA PHE A 269 0.64 -3.05 -9.52
C PHE A 269 -0.12 -4.36 -9.32
N ILE A 270 -0.57 -4.65 -8.11
CA ILE A 270 -1.28 -5.90 -7.81
C ILE A 270 -2.61 -5.98 -8.59
N ARG A 271 -3.30 -4.87 -8.80
CA ARG A 271 -4.56 -4.82 -9.60
C ARG A 271 -4.34 -5.01 -11.08
N PHE A 272 -3.15 -4.70 -11.60
CA PHE A 272 -2.85 -4.86 -13.01
C PHE A 272 -2.41 -6.26 -13.39
N ILE A 273 -2.15 -7.12 -12.39
CA ILE A 273 -1.77 -8.51 -12.61
C ILE A 273 -2.86 -9.32 -13.34
N PRO A 274 -4.14 -9.35 -12.88
CA PRO A 274 -5.18 -10.16 -13.54
C PRO A 274 -5.40 -9.81 -15.01
N ASP A 275 -5.42 -8.51 -15.30
CA ASP A 275 -5.65 -7.98 -16.65
C ASP A 275 -4.37 -7.85 -17.49
N ARG A 276 -3.21 -8.16 -16.89
CA ARG A 276 -1.89 -8.13 -17.54
C ARG A 276 -1.53 -6.76 -18.13
N HIS A 277 -1.90 -5.69 -17.44
CA HIS A 277 -1.52 -4.33 -17.84
C HIS A 277 -0.07 -4.00 -17.44
N TRP A 278 0.47 -2.91 -18.00
CA TRP A 278 1.82 -2.40 -17.71
C TRP A 278 2.92 -3.44 -17.94
N LEU A 279 3.78 -3.67 -16.96
CA LEU A 279 4.88 -4.63 -17.06
C LEU A 279 4.36 -6.08 -17.15
N PHE A 280 3.13 -6.36 -16.72
CA PHE A 280 2.56 -7.70 -16.75
C PHE A 280 2.11 -8.14 -18.14
N GLN A 281 2.11 -7.23 -19.12
CA GLN A 281 1.92 -7.60 -20.53
C GLN A 281 3.05 -8.48 -21.07
N TYR A 282 4.22 -8.44 -20.42
CA TYR A 282 5.38 -9.28 -20.74
C TYR A 282 5.34 -10.65 -20.04
N GLY A 283 4.36 -10.90 -19.17
CA GLY A 283 4.23 -12.13 -18.38
C GLY A 283 4.34 -11.90 -16.88
N ARG A 284 4.72 -12.93 -16.12
CA ARG A 284 4.82 -12.88 -14.65
C ARG A 284 6.09 -12.17 -14.20
N VAL A 285 6.10 -10.84 -14.25
CA VAL A 285 7.23 -10.01 -13.84
C VAL A 285 7.37 -10.00 -12.30
N PRO A 286 8.51 -10.44 -11.74
CA PRO A 286 8.76 -10.34 -10.31
C PRO A 286 8.98 -8.88 -9.89
N MET A 287 8.49 -8.54 -8.70
CA MET A 287 8.66 -7.23 -8.11
C MET A 287 9.38 -7.34 -6.77
N ASN A 288 10.31 -6.44 -6.51
CA ASN A 288 10.98 -6.33 -5.22
C ASN A 288 10.78 -4.96 -4.63
N PHE A 289 10.41 -4.93 -3.35
CA PHE A 289 10.08 -3.70 -2.67
C PHE A 289 10.89 -3.55 -1.39
N LEU A 290 11.35 -2.33 -1.15
CA LEU A 290 11.75 -1.88 0.17
C LEU A 290 10.58 -1.09 0.74
N LEU A 291 9.95 -1.61 1.80
CA LEU A 291 8.71 -1.05 2.33
C LEU A 291 8.67 -1.11 3.85
N SER A 292 7.82 -0.28 4.45
CA SER A 292 7.64 -0.29 5.90
C SER A 292 6.89 -1.52 6.37
N GLU A 293 7.18 -1.97 7.60
CA GLU A 293 6.47 -3.08 8.24
C GLU A 293 4.94 -2.90 8.20
N TYR A 294 4.46 -1.67 8.28
CA TYR A 294 3.03 -1.37 8.17
C TYR A 294 2.43 -1.73 6.82
N ILE A 295 3.10 -1.39 5.71
CA ILE A 295 2.63 -1.78 4.37
C ILE A 295 2.71 -3.29 4.23
N TRP A 296 3.78 -3.91 4.75
CA TRP A 296 3.94 -5.37 4.74
C TRP A 296 2.77 -6.06 5.43
N GLN A 297 2.46 -5.66 6.66
CA GLN A 297 1.35 -6.21 7.43
C GLN A 297 0.01 -6.07 6.70
N ARG A 298 -0.23 -4.96 6.00
CA ARG A 298 -1.46 -4.78 5.22
C ARG A 298 -1.51 -5.61 3.95
N LEU A 299 -0.35 -6.01 3.42
CA LEU A 299 -0.25 -6.88 2.27
C LEU A 299 -0.46 -8.35 2.66
N THR A 300 0.06 -8.80 3.80
CA THR A 300 0.19 -10.25 4.10
C THR A 300 -0.51 -10.73 5.37
N SER A 301 -0.92 -9.84 6.27
CA SER A 301 -1.37 -10.26 7.60
C SER A 301 -2.63 -11.12 7.57
N LYS A 302 -2.59 -12.23 8.32
CA LYS A 302 -3.75 -13.08 8.61
C LYS A 302 -4.50 -12.64 9.87
N ASP A 303 -4.00 -11.64 10.60
CA ASP A 303 -4.73 -11.03 11.71
C ASP A 303 -5.96 -10.29 11.17
N LEU A 304 -7.14 -10.70 11.62
CA LEU A 304 -8.43 -10.12 11.24
C LEU A 304 -8.55 -8.63 11.59
N LEU A 305 -7.76 -8.10 12.53
CA LEU A 305 -7.75 -6.67 12.85
C LEU A 305 -7.03 -5.84 11.78
N ILE A 306 -6.00 -6.41 11.17
CA ILE A 306 -5.14 -5.77 10.18
C ILE A 306 -5.63 -6.06 8.75
N ARG A 307 -6.14 -7.27 8.51
CA ARG A 307 -6.65 -7.73 7.22
C ARG A 307 -7.61 -6.70 6.63
N CYS A 308 -7.30 -6.31 5.41
CA CYS A 308 -8.00 -5.26 4.68
C CYS A 308 -8.19 -5.66 3.22
N LYS A 309 -8.83 -4.78 2.45
CA LYS A 309 -9.02 -4.97 1.01
C LYS A 309 -7.72 -5.30 0.27
N LEU A 310 -6.62 -4.59 0.60
CA LEU A 310 -5.31 -4.86 -0.02
C LEU A 310 -4.84 -6.30 0.23
N THR A 311 -5.03 -6.81 1.45
CA THR A 311 -4.70 -8.20 1.81
C THR A 311 -5.51 -9.20 0.98
N ALA A 312 -6.81 -8.93 0.77
CA ALA A 312 -7.67 -9.83 0.00
C ALA A 312 -7.28 -9.87 -1.49
N VAL A 313 -6.96 -8.71 -2.09
CA VAL A 313 -6.48 -8.67 -3.49
C VAL A 313 -5.11 -9.34 -3.59
N ALA A 314 -4.21 -9.11 -2.63
CA ALA A 314 -2.89 -9.76 -2.63
C ALA A 314 -3.00 -11.28 -2.52
N ASP A 315 -3.79 -11.80 -1.57
CA ASP A 315 -4.08 -13.23 -1.41
C ASP A 315 -4.63 -13.88 -2.70
N ALA A 316 -5.25 -13.09 -3.58
CA ALA A 316 -5.86 -13.58 -4.82
C ALA A 316 -4.91 -13.54 -6.04
N THR A 317 -3.79 -12.82 -5.95
CA THR A 317 -3.00 -12.43 -7.15
C THR A 317 -1.48 -12.61 -7.02
N VAL A 318 -0.93 -12.58 -5.80
CA VAL A 318 0.52 -12.58 -5.57
C VAL A 318 0.95 -13.46 -4.41
N ASP A 319 2.16 -14.02 -4.54
CA ASP A 319 2.93 -14.60 -3.45
C ASP A 319 3.93 -13.56 -2.92
N CYS A 320 3.95 -13.40 -1.59
CA CYS A 320 4.77 -12.39 -0.92
C CYS A 320 5.76 -13.08 0.03
N THR A 321 7.05 -12.74 -0.07
CA THR A 321 8.10 -13.28 0.81
C THR A 321 9.02 -12.18 1.32
N VAL A 322 9.35 -12.22 2.62
CA VAL A 322 10.42 -11.37 3.17
C VAL A 322 11.77 -11.93 2.73
N LEU A 323 12.63 -11.05 2.22
CA LEU A 323 13.99 -11.40 1.80
C LEU A 323 15.01 -10.95 2.85
N LEU A 324 14.86 -9.75 3.41
CA LEU A 324 15.68 -9.21 4.49
C LEU A 324 14.80 -8.43 5.48
N ASP A 325 15.15 -8.51 6.76
CA ASP A 325 14.47 -7.80 7.85
C ASP A 325 15.48 -7.31 8.90
N ASP A 326 16.13 -8.24 9.59
CA ASP A 326 17.08 -7.95 10.67
C ASP A 326 18.26 -7.10 10.18
N GLU A 327 18.75 -7.33 8.95
CA GLU A 327 19.84 -6.58 8.32
C GLU A 327 19.48 -5.11 8.06
N LEU A 328 18.18 -4.81 8.02
CA LEU A 328 17.64 -3.47 7.84
C LEU A 328 17.41 -2.77 9.19
N GLN A 329 17.62 -3.49 10.30
CA GLN A 329 17.51 -2.94 11.65
C GLN A 329 18.89 -2.67 12.29
N PRO A 330 18.98 -1.67 13.18
CA PRO A 330 17.97 -0.66 13.47
C PRO A 330 17.86 0.36 12.33
N TYR A 331 16.66 0.92 12.11
CA TYR A 331 16.40 1.91 11.03
C TYR A 331 17.48 3.00 10.93
N ARG A 332 17.88 3.58 12.08
CA ARG A 332 18.79 4.74 12.15
C ARG A 332 20.14 4.51 11.49
N ASP A 333 20.60 3.26 11.44
CA ASP A 333 21.92 2.91 10.95
C ASP A 333 21.91 2.63 9.44
N ASN A 334 20.72 2.39 8.89
CA ASN A 334 20.53 1.87 7.54
C ASN A 334 19.82 2.87 6.61
N PHE A 335 19.03 3.79 7.16
CA PHE A 335 18.11 4.63 6.40
C PHE A 335 18.23 6.12 6.67
N TYR A 336 17.82 6.89 5.68
CA TYR A 336 17.61 8.34 5.72
C TYR A 336 16.18 8.67 5.26
N PRO A 337 15.50 9.69 5.82
CA PRO A 337 15.98 10.57 6.89
C PRO A 337 15.97 9.88 8.25
N VAL A 338 16.92 10.27 9.13
CA VAL A 338 16.93 9.86 10.53
C VAL A 338 15.97 10.76 11.31
N PRO A 339 14.95 10.23 11.99
CA PRO A 339 14.02 11.04 12.77
C PRO A 339 14.74 11.76 13.90
N SER A 340 14.39 13.03 14.12
CA SER A 340 14.87 13.75 15.30
C SER A 340 14.28 13.15 16.58
N LEU A 341 15.14 12.92 17.58
CA LEU A 341 14.73 12.43 18.91
C LEU A 341 13.72 13.37 19.59
N LEU A 342 13.76 14.67 19.29
CA LEU A 342 12.81 15.69 19.79
C LEU A 342 11.47 15.65 19.03
N ALA A 343 11.50 15.42 17.71
CA ALA A 343 10.29 15.28 16.90
C ALA A 343 9.49 14.04 17.30
N ASN A 344 10.15 12.93 17.65
CA ASN A 344 9.48 11.71 18.07
C ASN A 344 8.67 11.86 19.38
N LYS A 345 9.06 12.77 20.30
CA LYS A 345 8.35 12.95 21.59
C LYS A 345 7.07 13.78 21.48
N LEU A 346 7.05 14.80 20.62
CA LEU A 346 5.88 15.69 20.46
C LEU A 346 4.78 15.06 19.59
N ASP A 347 5.16 14.09 18.77
CA ASP A 347 4.42 13.74 17.56
C ASP A 347 3.98 12.27 17.54
N ALA A 348 4.30 11.50 18.59
CA ALA A 348 3.90 10.11 18.81
C ALA A 348 2.39 9.94 19.07
N LYS A 349 1.68 11.01 19.45
CA LYS A 349 0.22 10.95 19.72
C LYS A 349 -0.65 11.17 18.48
N VAL A 350 -0.13 11.73 17.39
CA VAL A 350 -0.96 12.27 16.29
C VAL A 350 -0.64 11.64 14.93
N THR A 351 0.53 11.03 14.74
CA THR A 351 0.93 10.53 13.43
C THR A 351 1.67 9.19 13.54
N GLY A 352 0.93 8.12 13.24
CA GLY A 352 1.31 6.71 13.41
C GLY A 352 2.29 6.18 12.36
N ASN A 353 2.04 4.95 11.90
CA ASN A 353 2.91 4.06 11.11
C ASN A 353 3.37 4.56 9.72
N ARG A 354 3.24 5.87 9.44
CA ARG A 354 3.56 6.56 8.18
C ARG A 354 4.62 7.64 8.40
N LYS A 355 5.64 7.35 9.21
CA LYS A 355 6.76 8.23 9.52
C LYS A 355 8.10 7.56 9.30
N ALA A 356 9.12 8.37 8.99
CA ALA A 356 10.49 7.90 9.02
C ALA A 356 10.81 7.34 10.42
N GLY A 357 11.64 6.30 10.48
CA GLY A 357 11.98 5.61 11.73
C GLY A 357 11.18 4.35 12.03
N VAL A 358 10.12 4.07 11.26
CA VAL A 358 9.46 2.76 11.33
C VAL A 358 10.37 1.68 10.73
N PRO A 359 10.29 0.42 11.20
CA PRO A 359 11.02 -0.69 10.59
C PRO A 359 10.69 -0.86 9.10
N PHE A 360 11.68 -1.30 8.34
CA PHE A 360 11.62 -1.55 6.91
C PHE A 360 12.07 -2.97 6.62
N GLN A 361 11.48 -3.54 5.56
CA GLN A 361 11.74 -4.87 5.08
C GLN A 361 12.01 -4.84 3.58
N ALA A 362 12.92 -5.68 3.12
CA ALA A 362 13.13 -5.97 1.71
C ALA A 362 12.30 -7.22 1.37
N VAL A 363 11.37 -7.11 0.43
CA VAL A 363 10.40 -8.17 0.13
C VAL A 363 10.35 -8.48 -1.36
N SER A 364 9.97 -9.71 -1.68
CA SER A 364 9.62 -10.15 -3.03
C SER A 364 8.11 -10.30 -3.13
N VAL A 365 7.53 -9.79 -4.21
CA VAL A 365 6.12 -9.91 -4.56
C VAL A 365 6.06 -10.47 -5.97
N ILE A 366 5.52 -11.68 -6.08
CA ILE A 366 5.56 -12.48 -7.30
C ILE A 366 4.12 -12.76 -7.75
N PRO A 367 3.72 -12.40 -8.98
CA PRO A 367 2.41 -12.80 -9.51
C PRO A 367 2.24 -14.32 -9.46
N THR A 368 1.12 -14.80 -8.91
CA THR A 368 0.82 -16.24 -8.88
C THR A 368 0.57 -16.77 -10.29
N GLU A 369 0.86 -18.05 -10.51
CA GLU A 369 0.55 -18.71 -11.78
C GLU A 369 -0.96 -18.78 -11.98
N LYS A 370 -1.64 -19.36 -11.00
CA LYS A 370 -3.09 -19.44 -10.94
C LYS A 370 -3.66 -18.19 -10.29
N GLN A 371 -4.10 -17.25 -11.13
CA GLN A 371 -4.84 -16.08 -10.68
C GLN A 371 -6.24 -16.50 -10.23
N ILE A 372 -6.65 -16.02 -9.05
CA ILE A 372 -8.03 -16.21 -8.55
C ILE A 372 -8.99 -15.22 -9.22
N ILE A 373 -8.52 -13.99 -9.44
CA ILE A 373 -9.25 -12.97 -10.18
C ILE A 373 -9.01 -13.22 -11.68
N GLY A 374 -10.08 -13.50 -12.43
CA GLY A 374 -9.98 -13.69 -13.88
C GLY A 374 -9.74 -12.37 -14.63
N PRO A 375 -9.23 -12.43 -15.88
CA PRO A 375 -9.15 -11.25 -16.75
C PRO A 375 -10.53 -10.61 -16.94
N GLY A 376 -10.62 -9.29 -16.79
CA GLY A 376 -11.86 -8.52 -16.88
C GLY A 376 -12.74 -8.57 -15.62
N GLU A 377 -12.37 -9.34 -14.59
CA GLU A 377 -13.17 -9.45 -13.36
C GLU A 377 -12.74 -8.46 -12.27
N MET A 378 -11.60 -7.77 -12.44
CA MET A 378 -10.99 -6.92 -11.42
C MET A 378 -11.94 -5.81 -10.94
N GLU A 379 -12.76 -5.24 -11.82
CA GLU A 379 -13.74 -4.20 -11.45
C GLU A 379 -14.82 -4.72 -10.49
N ALA A 380 -15.41 -5.88 -10.79
CA ALA A 380 -16.39 -6.53 -9.93
C ALA A 380 -15.78 -6.90 -8.57
N TRP A 381 -14.60 -7.51 -8.58
CA TRP A 381 -13.83 -7.78 -7.37
C TRP A 381 -13.60 -6.52 -6.55
N ASP A 382 -13.19 -5.44 -7.21
CA ASP A 382 -12.92 -4.19 -6.54
C ASP A 382 -14.16 -3.58 -5.91
N TYR A 383 -15.28 -3.61 -6.64
CA TYR A 383 -16.58 -3.14 -6.19
C TYR A 383 -17.04 -3.88 -4.95
N CYS A 384 -17.09 -5.22 -5.01
CA CYS A 384 -17.53 -6.06 -3.90
C CYS A 384 -16.64 -5.87 -2.67
N LEU A 385 -15.31 -5.93 -2.84
CA LEU A 385 -14.37 -5.70 -1.75
C LEU A 385 -14.51 -4.29 -1.18
N ARG A 386 -14.63 -3.26 -2.02
CA ARG A 386 -14.81 -1.87 -1.58
C ARG A 386 -16.04 -1.71 -0.72
N ARG A 387 -17.21 -2.18 -1.18
CA ARG A 387 -18.48 -2.05 -0.47
C ARG A 387 -18.51 -2.87 0.82
N LEU A 388 -18.05 -4.12 0.80
CA LEU A 388 -18.13 -5.00 1.97
C LEU A 388 -17.08 -4.65 3.04
N PHE A 389 -15.86 -4.24 2.67
CA PHE A 389 -14.86 -3.85 3.67
C PHE A 389 -15.15 -2.51 4.38
N VAL A 390 -16.12 -1.71 3.92
CA VAL A 390 -16.65 -0.56 4.70
C VAL A 390 -17.16 -1.04 6.07
N GLN A 391 -17.82 -2.20 6.09
CA GLN A 391 -18.31 -2.84 7.30
C GLN A 391 -17.61 -4.19 7.54
N ARG A 392 -16.27 -4.19 7.50
CA ARG A 392 -15.46 -5.41 7.54
C ARG A 392 -15.69 -6.36 8.73
N ALA A 393 -16.30 -5.89 9.82
CA ALA A 393 -16.61 -6.67 11.01
C ALA A 393 -18.10 -7.07 11.13
N THR A 394 -18.95 -6.55 10.25
CA THR A 394 -20.37 -6.90 10.21
C THR A 394 -20.55 -8.25 9.50
N PRO A 395 -21.38 -9.17 10.01
CA PRO A 395 -21.68 -10.44 9.33
C PRO A 395 -22.19 -10.24 7.89
N ILE A 396 -21.86 -11.18 6.99
CA ILE A 396 -22.24 -11.16 5.57
C ILE A 396 -23.75 -11.06 5.40
N GLU A 397 -24.53 -11.72 6.27
CA GLU A 397 -26.01 -11.65 6.26
C GLU A 397 -26.54 -10.20 6.24
N LYS A 398 -25.81 -9.26 6.84
CA LYS A 398 -26.17 -7.83 6.88
C LYS A 398 -25.36 -7.02 5.88
N ALA A 399 -24.06 -7.29 5.79
CA ALA A 399 -23.14 -6.51 4.97
C ALA A 399 -23.44 -6.65 3.46
N ILE A 400 -24.00 -7.76 3.00
CA ILE A 400 -24.31 -7.99 1.57
C ILE A 400 -25.19 -6.89 0.96
N THR A 401 -26.07 -6.29 1.77
CA THR A 401 -26.97 -5.21 1.35
C THR A 401 -26.23 -3.94 0.90
N LEU A 402 -24.94 -3.82 1.23
CA LEU A 402 -24.09 -2.72 0.77
C LEU A 402 -23.70 -2.84 -0.71
N LEU A 403 -23.86 -4.00 -1.34
CA LEU A 403 -23.58 -4.20 -2.77
C LEU A 403 -24.61 -3.51 -3.68
N GLY A 404 -25.77 -3.11 -3.14
CA GLY A 404 -26.80 -2.39 -3.88
C GLY A 404 -28.22 -2.75 -3.45
N PRO A 405 -29.22 -2.00 -3.93
CA PRO A 405 -30.63 -2.33 -3.69
C PRO A 405 -30.97 -3.75 -4.14
N GLY A 406 -31.65 -4.52 -3.30
CA GLY A 406 -32.03 -5.90 -3.62
C GLY A 406 -30.92 -6.96 -3.43
N ALA A 407 -29.70 -6.57 -3.03
CA ALA A 407 -28.59 -7.51 -2.83
C ALA A 407 -28.84 -8.55 -1.72
N GLY A 408 -29.88 -8.37 -0.89
CA GLY A 408 -30.33 -9.39 0.05
C GLY A 408 -30.76 -10.69 -0.62
N SER A 409 -31.22 -10.65 -1.87
CA SER A 409 -31.56 -11.85 -2.66
C SER A 409 -30.37 -12.80 -2.86
N LEU A 410 -29.13 -12.27 -2.87
CA LEU A 410 -27.91 -13.06 -3.04
C LEU A 410 -27.65 -14.02 -1.88
N LEU A 411 -28.25 -13.76 -0.71
CA LEU A 411 -28.08 -14.61 0.47
C LEU A 411 -28.57 -16.03 0.23
N GLU A 412 -29.65 -16.20 -0.53
CA GLU A 412 -30.21 -17.52 -0.85
C GLU A 412 -29.25 -18.33 -1.74
N GLU A 413 -28.54 -17.66 -2.65
CA GLU A 413 -27.63 -18.30 -3.60
C GLU A 413 -26.27 -18.67 -3.00
N ILE A 414 -25.78 -17.85 -2.07
CA ILE A 414 -24.51 -18.11 -1.35
C ILE A 414 -24.70 -18.97 -0.10
N ALA A 415 -25.93 -19.13 0.39
CA ALA A 415 -26.23 -19.97 1.55
C ALA A 415 -25.70 -21.40 1.35
N GLY A 416 -25.08 -21.94 2.41
CA GLY A 416 -24.46 -23.26 2.40
C GLY A 416 -23.04 -23.32 1.79
N LYS A 417 -22.62 -22.32 1.00
CA LYS A 417 -21.26 -22.20 0.46
C LYS A 417 -20.43 -21.16 1.22
N VAL A 418 -21.09 -20.08 1.65
CA VAL A 418 -20.50 -19.00 2.45
C VAL A 418 -21.20 -18.96 3.81
N PRO A 419 -20.48 -19.06 4.93
CA PRO A 419 -21.06 -18.89 6.27
C PRO A 419 -21.51 -17.44 6.46
N LEU A 420 -22.83 -17.24 6.64
CA LEU A 420 -23.45 -15.90 6.64
C LEU A 420 -23.14 -15.10 7.91
N GLU A 421 -22.81 -15.80 8.99
CA GLU A 421 -22.41 -15.25 10.29
C GLU A 421 -20.99 -14.67 10.30
N LYS A 422 -20.15 -15.07 9.34
CA LYS A 422 -18.80 -14.52 9.20
C LYS A 422 -18.83 -13.10 8.67
N SER A 423 -17.85 -12.31 9.06
CA SER A 423 -17.63 -10.97 8.52
C SER A 423 -16.71 -10.99 7.28
N PRO A 424 -16.71 -9.95 6.42
CA PRO A 424 -15.88 -9.89 5.21
C PRO A 424 -14.39 -10.19 5.44
N ARG A 425 -13.83 -9.75 6.56
CA ARG A 425 -12.42 -10.03 6.91
C ARG A 425 -12.15 -11.50 7.23
N GLU A 426 -13.16 -12.29 7.57
CA GLU A 426 -13.03 -13.72 7.92
C GLU A 426 -13.22 -14.66 6.73
N LEU A 427 -13.57 -14.10 5.57
CA LEU A 427 -13.80 -14.88 4.36
C LEU A 427 -12.50 -15.37 3.73
N THR A 428 -12.51 -16.64 3.31
CA THR A 428 -11.44 -17.25 2.50
C THR A 428 -11.56 -16.81 1.04
N MET A 429 -10.51 -17.04 0.24
CA MET A 429 -10.55 -16.70 -1.19
C MET A 429 -11.63 -17.48 -1.93
N ASP A 430 -11.81 -18.78 -1.65
CA ASP A 430 -12.90 -19.57 -2.26
C ASP A 430 -14.28 -19.00 -1.96
N GLN A 431 -14.49 -18.48 -0.74
CA GLN A 431 -15.75 -17.84 -0.35
C GLN A 431 -15.95 -16.51 -1.07
N TRP A 432 -14.89 -15.73 -1.26
CA TRP A 432 -14.93 -14.54 -2.10
C TRP A 432 -15.29 -14.89 -3.55
N CYS A 433 -14.70 -15.94 -4.14
CA CYS A 433 -15.05 -16.39 -5.48
C CYS A 433 -16.54 -16.73 -5.63
N VAL A 434 -17.13 -17.37 -4.62
CA VAL A 434 -18.57 -17.67 -4.63
C VAL A 434 -19.41 -16.40 -4.62
N ILE A 435 -19.08 -15.43 -3.77
CA ILE A 435 -19.77 -14.13 -3.72
C ILE A 435 -19.67 -13.43 -5.07
N LEU A 436 -18.46 -13.39 -5.66
CA LEU A 436 -18.24 -12.69 -6.93
C LEU A 436 -18.94 -13.37 -8.10
N LYS A 437 -18.95 -14.70 -8.14
CA LYS A 437 -19.70 -15.44 -9.14
C LYS A 437 -21.19 -15.09 -9.09
N VAL A 438 -21.79 -15.15 -7.90
CA VAL A 438 -23.20 -14.81 -7.69
C VAL A 438 -23.48 -13.34 -8.00
N PHE A 439 -22.56 -12.44 -7.64
CA PHE A 439 -22.69 -11.02 -7.99
C PHE A 439 -22.67 -10.78 -9.51
N ASN A 440 -21.82 -11.47 -10.26
CA ASN A 440 -21.75 -11.35 -11.72
C ASN A 440 -22.96 -11.97 -12.43
N GLU A 441 -23.58 -12.99 -11.83
CA GLU A 441 -24.81 -13.62 -12.31
C GLU A 441 -26.08 -12.85 -11.90
N TRP A 442 -25.95 -11.85 -11.01
CA TRP A 442 -27.07 -11.11 -10.46
C TRP A 442 -27.67 -10.14 -11.49
N PRO A 443 -28.94 -10.33 -11.93
CA PRO A 443 -29.55 -9.50 -12.97
C PRO A 443 -29.77 -8.04 -12.55
N PHE A 444 -29.69 -7.74 -11.26
CA PHE A 444 -29.84 -6.39 -10.72
C PHE A 444 -28.51 -5.79 -10.22
N ALA A 445 -27.37 -6.42 -10.56
CA ALA A 445 -26.07 -5.84 -10.28
C ALA A 445 -25.95 -4.43 -10.89
N PRO A 446 -25.37 -3.46 -10.17
CA PRO A 446 -25.13 -2.13 -10.72
C PRO A 446 -24.34 -2.20 -12.03
N ALA A 447 -24.81 -1.51 -13.06
CA ALA A 447 -24.12 -1.47 -14.36
C ALA A 447 -22.83 -0.64 -14.29
N ASP A 448 -22.83 0.42 -13.46
CA ASP A 448 -21.63 1.17 -13.15
C ASP A 448 -21.01 0.63 -11.85
N LEU A 449 -19.80 0.08 -11.96
CA LEU A 449 -19.03 -0.43 -10.82
C LEU A 449 -17.98 0.60 -10.35
N SER A 450 -17.98 1.80 -10.94
CA SER A 450 -17.03 2.86 -10.65
C SER A 450 -17.23 3.45 -9.25
N ILE A 451 -16.34 4.38 -8.90
CA ILE A 451 -16.31 4.99 -7.56
C ILE A 451 -17.38 6.08 -7.41
N ALA A 452 -17.92 6.62 -8.52
CA ALA A 452 -18.83 7.76 -8.52
C ALA A 452 -20.06 7.54 -7.63
N ASP A 453 -20.64 6.33 -7.65
CA ASP A 453 -21.84 5.98 -6.89
C ASP A 453 -21.73 6.12 -5.36
N LEU A 454 -20.52 6.09 -4.78
CA LEU A 454 -20.38 6.24 -3.33
C LEU A 454 -20.62 7.68 -2.84
N ILE A 455 -20.43 8.67 -3.71
CA ILE A 455 -20.56 10.08 -3.35
C ILE A 455 -22.04 10.46 -3.31
N GLU A 456 -22.82 10.07 -4.32
CA GLU A 456 -24.25 10.39 -4.42
C GLU A 456 -25.08 9.76 -3.28
N ASP A 457 -24.79 8.51 -2.89
CA ASP A 457 -25.43 7.83 -1.76
C ASP A 457 -25.19 8.55 -0.41
N SER A 458 -24.06 9.25 -0.28
CA SER A 458 -23.67 9.93 0.96
C SER A 458 -24.35 11.29 1.12
N GLU A 459 -24.58 12.01 0.03
CA GLU A 459 -25.31 13.28 0.00
C GLU A 459 -26.81 13.06 0.26
N GLY A 460 -27.37 11.96 -0.28
CA GLY A 460 -28.75 11.55 0.01
C GLY A 460 -29.01 11.20 1.49
N ARG A 461 -28.00 10.74 2.23
CA ARG A 461 -28.12 10.44 3.67
C ARG A 461 -27.93 11.66 4.56
N GLN A 462 -27.16 12.67 4.13
CA GLN A 462 -27.02 13.93 4.88
C GLN A 462 -28.30 14.79 4.77
N SER A 463 -28.94 14.82 3.60
CA SER A 463 -30.19 15.58 3.41
C SER A 463 -31.36 15.04 4.25
N ASN A 464 -31.40 13.72 4.50
CA ASN A 464 -32.40 13.09 5.37
C ASN A 464 -32.12 13.25 6.87
N ARG A 465 -30.92 13.72 7.26
CA ARG A 465 -30.59 14.05 8.66
C ARG A 465 -30.89 15.51 9.02
N MET A 466 -31.14 16.36 8.04
CA MET A 466 -31.51 17.76 8.22
C MET A 466 -33.03 18.02 8.11
N ARG A 467 -33.85 16.97 8.01
CA ARG A 467 -35.32 17.06 8.01
C ARG A 467 -35.91 16.51 9.29
#